data_AF-A8MA87-F1
#
_entry.id   AF-A8MA87-F1
#
_cell.length_a   1.000
_cell.length_b   1.000
_cell.length_c   1.000
_cell.angle_alpha   90.00
_cell.angle_beta   90.00
_cell.angle_gamma   90.00
#
_symmetry.space_group_name_H-M   'P 1'
#
loop_
_entity.id
_entity.type
_entity.pdbx_description
1 polymer ?
#
loop_
_entity_poly.entity_id
_entity_poly.type
_entity_poly.pdbx_seq_one_letter_code
_entity_poly.pdbx_strand_id
1 'polypeptide(L)'
;MNVQSKAVVLKFQNGEVVVRLDMARSPITATRLLNALPVSTPFTRIGSLITIPLDLGSLPETFEVKARRGELCYRPNTKQLILATEDTQIGTRINPLGIVVSNIDLLDSIKPGIVTIIPVNIEGKAS
;
A
#
# COMPACT_ATOMS: atom_id res chain seq x y z
N MET A 1 16.83 21.56 -1.75
CA MET A 1 16.09 21.14 -0.54
C MET A 1 15.78 19.66 -0.73
N ASN A 2 16.41 18.75 0.02
CA ASN A 2 16.13 17.31 -0.12
C ASN A 2 14.75 17.04 0.49
N VAL A 3 13.76 16.72 -0.35
CA VAL A 3 12.45 16.28 0.13
C VAL A 3 12.58 14.80 0.47
N GLN A 4 12.72 14.49 1.76
CA GLN A 4 12.62 13.11 2.23
C GLN A 4 11.18 12.64 2.05
N SER A 5 10.97 11.70 1.13
CA SER A 5 9.65 11.08 0.96
C SER A 5 9.59 9.80 1.80
N LYS A 6 8.46 9.60 2.50
CA LYS A 6 8.20 8.37 3.23
C LYS A 6 7.82 7.27 2.24
N ALA A 7 8.37 6.08 2.41
CA ALA A 7 8.05 4.92 1.60
C ALA A 7 7.99 3.66 2.46
N VAL A 8 7.41 2.62 1.89
CA VAL A 8 7.39 1.29 2.46
C VAL A 8 7.85 0.29 1.40
N VAL A 9 8.61 -0.71 1.83
CA VAL A 9 8.96 -1.86 1.00
C VAL A 9 8.02 -2.99 1.36
N LEU A 10 7.36 -3.57 0.36
CA LEU A 10 6.59 -4.80 0.50
C LEU A 10 7.44 -5.93 -0.09
N LYS A 11 7.98 -6.78 0.79
CA LYS A 11 8.80 -7.93 0.43
C LYS A 11 7.94 -9.18 0.33
N PHE A 12 7.86 -9.71 -0.87
CA PHE A 12 7.21 -10.98 -1.19
C PHE A 12 8.28 -12.07 -1.40
N GLN A 13 7.86 -13.32 -1.59
CA GLN A 13 8.79 -14.44 -1.84
C GLN A 13 9.59 -14.28 -3.14
N ASN A 14 8.99 -13.69 -4.18
CA ASN A 14 9.56 -13.55 -5.52
C ASN A 14 10.20 -12.19 -5.79
N GLY A 15 10.25 -11.29 -4.80
CA GLY A 15 10.85 -9.97 -4.95
C GLY A 15 10.21 -8.93 -4.03
N GLU A 16 10.58 -7.67 -4.24
CA GLU A 16 10.05 -6.55 -3.46
C GLU A 16 9.57 -5.41 -4.35
N VAL A 17 8.53 -4.72 -3.90
CA VAL A 17 8.07 -3.45 -4.49
C VAL A 17 8.27 -2.33 -3.48
N VAL A 18 8.57 -1.15 -3.99
CA VAL A 18 8.68 0.07 -3.17
C VAL A 18 7.44 0.91 -3.40
N VAL A 19 6.71 1.24 -2.35
CA VAL A 19 5.56 2.14 -2.39
C VAL A 19 5.95 3.47 -1.78
N ARG A 20 5.89 4.54 -2.56
CA ARG A 20 6.02 5.91 -2.04
C ARG A 20 4.68 6.31 -1.43
N LEU A 21 4.70 6.72 -0.17
CA LEU A 21 3.51 7.16 0.54
C LEU A 21 3.15 8.60 0.17
N ASP A 22 1.85 8.85 0.04
CA ASP A 22 1.26 10.17 -0.10
C ASP A 22 0.64 10.59 1.24
N MET A 23 1.42 11.29 2.04
CA MET A 23 1.00 11.73 3.38
C MET A 23 -0.11 12.79 3.34
N ALA A 24 -0.40 13.40 2.18
CA ALA A 24 -1.44 14.42 2.08
C ALA A 24 -2.83 13.82 1.81
N ARG A 25 -2.92 12.67 1.13
CA ARG A 25 -4.21 12.04 0.77
C ARG A 25 -4.90 11.32 1.92
N SER A 26 -4.15 10.69 2.82
CA SER A 26 -4.70 9.97 3.97
C SER A 26 -3.72 10.04 5.16
N PRO A 27 -3.51 11.26 5.72
CA PRO A 27 -2.47 11.51 6.71
C PRO A 27 -2.59 10.64 7.96
N ILE A 28 -3.81 10.39 8.44
CA ILE A 28 -4.04 9.62 9.67
C ILE A 28 -3.70 8.15 9.42
N THR A 29 -4.22 7.57 8.34
CA THR A 29 -3.97 6.16 8.00
C THR A 29 -2.50 5.94 7.64
N ALA A 30 -1.86 6.85 6.91
CA ALA A 30 -0.44 6.75 6.58
C ALA A 30 0.45 6.81 7.83
N THR A 31 0.14 7.68 8.78
CA THR A 31 0.84 7.76 10.07
C THR A 31 0.66 6.46 10.87
N ARG A 32 -0.57 5.92 10.91
CA ARG A 32 -0.84 4.64 11.58
C ARG A 32 -0.13 3.48 10.93
N LEU A 33 -0.09 3.44 9.59
CA LEU A 33 0.68 2.45 8.85
C LEU A 33 2.13 2.49 9.33
N LEU A 34 2.80 3.64 9.23
CA LEU A 34 4.20 3.78 9.63
C LEU A 34 4.47 3.34 11.08
N ASN A 35 3.56 3.65 12.01
CA ASN A 35 3.68 3.25 13.41
C ASN A 35 3.48 1.73 13.65
N ALA A 36 2.75 1.05 12.75
CA ALA A 36 2.51 -0.39 12.84
C ALA A 36 3.65 -1.22 12.20
N LEU A 37 4.60 -0.60 11.51
CA LEU A 37 5.69 -1.28 10.83
C LEU A 37 6.94 -1.42 11.73
N PRO A 38 7.78 -2.45 11.51
CA PRO A 38 7.65 -3.50 10.50
C PRO A 38 6.63 -4.58 10.86
N VAL A 39 6.03 -5.21 9.86
CA VAL A 39 5.08 -6.33 10.06
C VAL A 39 5.27 -7.41 9.00
N SER A 40 5.14 -8.67 9.40
CA SER A 40 5.07 -9.82 8.50
C SER A 40 3.72 -10.51 8.68
N THR A 41 2.97 -10.67 7.60
CA THR A 41 1.58 -11.17 7.66
C THR A 41 1.24 -11.93 6.39
N PRO A 42 0.36 -12.94 6.45
CA PRO A 42 -0.17 -13.55 5.23
C PRO A 42 -0.94 -12.54 4.40
N PHE A 43 -0.93 -12.74 3.10
CA PHE A 43 -1.79 -12.00 2.18
C PHE A 43 -2.50 -12.95 1.23
N THR A 44 -3.61 -12.49 0.69
CA THR A 44 -4.38 -13.20 -0.32
C THR A 44 -4.40 -12.40 -1.62
N ARG A 45 -4.59 -13.11 -2.74
CA ARG A 45 -4.83 -12.50 -4.05
C ARG A 45 -6.26 -12.83 -4.49
N ILE A 46 -7.07 -11.80 -4.73
CA ILE A 46 -8.46 -11.92 -5.16
C ILE A 46 -8.62 -11.09 -6.43
N GLY A 47 -8.65 -11.76 -7.59
CA GLY A 47 -8.65 -11.09 -8.89
C GLY A 47 -7.46 -10.15 -9.02
N SER A 48 -7.73 -8.87 -9.27
CA SER A 48 -6.73 -7.80 -9.42
C SER A 48 -6.28 -7.15 -8.10
N LEU A 49 -6.59 -7.76 -6.95
CA LEU A 49 -6.27 -7.22 -5.63
C LEU A 49 -5.34 -8.16 -4.86
N ILE A 50 -4.27 -7.59 -4.31
CA ILE A 50 -3.50 -8.19 -3.22
C ILE A 50 -4.04 -7.59 -1.91
N THR A 51 -4.61 -8.42 -1.05
CA THR A 51 -5.22 -8.01 0.22
C THR A 51 -4.40 -8.50 1.40
N ILE A 52 -4.02 -7.56 2.26
CA ILE A 52 -3.11 -7.79 3.38
C ILE A 52 -3.83 -7.37 4.68
N PRO A 53 -4.17 -8.30 5.59
CA PRO A 53 -4.77 -7.96 6.87
C PRO A 53 -3.82 -7.10 7.71
N LEU A 54 -4.28 -5.91 8.08
CA LEU A 54 -3.57 -5.00 8.96
C LEU A 54 -4.56 -3.98 9.52
N ASP A 55 -4.80 -3.99 10.83
CA ASP A 55 -5.74 -3.06 11.45
C ASP A 55 -5.10 -1.69 11.69
N LEU A 56 -5.53 -0.69 10.92
CA LEU A 56 -5.14 0.72 11.06
C LEU A 56 -6.30 1.58 11.58
N GLY A 57 -7.35 0.97 12.13
CA GLY A 57 -8.59 1.61 12.58
C GLY A 57 -9.70 1.67 11.53
N SER A 58 -10.84 2.27 11.88
CA SER A 58 -12.11 2.01 11.18
C SER A 58 -12.69 3.17 10.35
N LEU A 59 -12.06 4.35 10.34
CA LEU A 59 -12.64 5.54 9.70
C LEU A 59 -12.07 5.79 8.30
N PRO A 60 -12.91 5.94 7.27
CA PRO A 60 -12.46 6.45 5.99
C PRO A 60 -12.10 7.94 6.10
N GLU A 61 -10.97 8.31 5.52
CA GLU A 61 -10.51 9.70 5.35
C GLU A 61 -10.97 10.29 4.01
N THR A 62 -11.28 9.42 3.04
CA THR A 62 -11.69 9.83 1.70
C THR A 62 -13.00 9.16 1.27
N PHE A 63 -13.57 9.64 0.17
CA PHE A 63 -14.72 9.03 -0.51
C PHE A 63 -14.31 8.16 -1.71
N GLU A 64 -13.01 7.91 -1.89
CA GLU A 64 -12.50 7.10 -3.00
C GLU A 64 -13.00 5.67 -2.90
N VAL A 65 -13.35 5.11 -4.05
CA VAL A 65 -13.86 3.74 -4.19
C VAL A 65 -13.21 2.97 -5.35
N LYS A 66 -12.24 3.61 -6.01
CA LYS A 66 -11.45 3.09 -7.13
C LYS A 66 -9.99 3.10 -6.74
N ALA A 67 -9.24 2.11 -7.21
CA ALA A 67 -7.79 2.06 -7.08
C ALA A 67 -7.17 1.92 -8.46
N ARG A 68 -6.05 2.58 -8.70
CA ARG A 68 -5.26 2.42 -9.93
C ARG A 68 -4.22 1.32 -9.78
N ARG A 69 -3.72 0.77 -10.89
CA ARG A 69 -2.59 -0.17 -10.88
C ARG A 69 -1.41 0.41 -10.07
N GLY A 70 -0.89 -0.40 -9.16
CA GLY A 70 0.20 -0.06 -8.26
C GLY A 70 -0.20 0.80 -7.06
N GLU A 71 -1.46 1.19 -6.91
CA GLU A 71 -1.90 2.00 -5.78
C GLU A 71 -2.04 1.12 -4.53
N LEU A 72 -1.42 1.57 -3.44
CA LEU A 72 -1.61 1.01 -2.11
C LEU A 72 -2.71 1.82 -1.41
N CYS A 73 -3.75 1.14 -0.98
CA CYS A 73 -4.88 1.72 -0.28
C CYS A 73 -5.12 0.96 1.02
N TYR A 74 -5.83 1.58 1.96
CA TYR A 74 -6.40 0.90 3.12
C TYR A 74 -7.91 0.86 2.98
N ARG A 75 -8.51 -0.27 3.32
CA ARG A 75 -9.96 -0.47 3.34
C ARG A 75 -10.43 -0.60 4.79
N PRO A 76 -11.03 0.46 5.39
CA PRO A 76 -11.32 0.48 6.82
C PRO A 76 -12.37 -0.53 7.28
N ASN A 77 -13.39 -0.81 6.48
CA ASN A 77 -14.47 -1.72 6.86
C ASN A 77 -14.01 -3.17 7.04
N THR A 78 -12.99 -3.60 6.30
CA THR A 78 -12.41 -4.95 6.41
C THR A 78 -11.04 -4.96 7.09
N LYS A 79 -10.51 -3.80 7.51
CA LYS A 79 -9.20 -3.67 8.17
C LYS A 79 -8.05 -4.31 7.38
N GLN A 80 -7.94 -3.92 6.11
CA GLN A 80 -6.96 -4.50 5.18
C GLN A 80 -6.27 -3.43 4.36
N LEU A 81 -4.97 -3.60 4.12
CA LEU A 81 -4.31 -2.95 2.99
C LEU A 81 -4.71 -3.67 1.70
N ILE A 82 -4.84 -2.90 0.63
CA ILE A 82 -5.13 -3.35 -0.72
C ILE A 82 -4.05 -2.79 -1.63
N LEU A 83 -3.33 -3.66 -2.32
CA LEU A 83 -2.45 -3.28 -3.41
C LEU A 83 -3.11 -3.70 -4.73
N ALA A 84 -3.50 -2.72 -5.55
CA ALA A 84 -4.17 -2.98 -6.81
C ALA A 84 -3.15 -3.37 -7.89
N THR A 85 -3.36 -4.51 -8.54
CA THR A 85 -2.52 -4.95 -9.67
C THR A 85 -3.03 -4.42 -11.00
N GLU A 86 -4.25 -3.90 -11.05
CA GLU A 86 -4.87 -3.27 -12.23
C GLU A 86 -5.78 -2.13 -11.78
N ASP A 87 -6.20 -1.27 -12.71
CA ASP A 87 -7.24 -0.28 -12.44
C ASP A 87 -8.56 -1.00 -12.12
N THR A 88 -9.17 -0.69 -10.97
CA THR A 88 -10.28 -1.49 -10.46
C THR A 88 -11.22 -0.71 -9.54
N GLN A 89 -12.48 -1.16 -9.51
CA GLN A 89 -13.50 -0.67 -8.60
C GLN A 89 -13.48 -1.51 -7.31
N ILE A 90 -13.16 -0.89 -6.18
CA ILE A 90 -13.18 -1.55 -4.87
C ILE A 90 -14.61 -1.67 -4.31
N GLY A 91 -15.51 -0.76 -4.74
CA GLY A 91 -16.93 -0.77 -4.40
C GLY A 91 -17.25 -0.30 -2.97
N THR A 92 -16.23 -0.04 -2.15
CA THR A 92 -16.35 0.50 -0.79
C THR A 92 -15.29 1.56 -0.56
N ARG A 93 -15.49 2.42 0.45
CA ARG A 93 -14.56 3.54 0.71
C ARG A 93 -13.17 3.02 1.09
N ILE A 94 -12.16 3.64 0.50
CA ILE A 94 -10.75 3.37 0.78
C ILE A 94 -10.01 4.65 1.18
N ASN A 95 -8.88 4.49 1.84
CA ASN A 95 -7.92 5.54 2.16
C ASN A 95 -6.68 5.28 1.30
N PRO A 96 -6.48 6.01 0.19
CA PRO A 96 -5.30 5.87 -0.63
C PRO A 96 -4.04 6.28 0.13
N LEU A 97 -3.02 5.42 0.13
CA LEU A 97 -1.82 5.59 0.92
C LEU A 97 -0.58 5.91 0.09
N GLY A 98 -0.52 5.46 -1.17
CA GLY A 98 0.67 5.63 -1.97
C GLY A 98 0.62 4.87 -3.29
N ILE A 99 1.74 4.93 -4.01
CA ILE A 99 1.90 4.30 -5.33
C ILE A 99 3.21 3.52 -5.38
N VAL A 100 3.20 2.36 -6.01
CA VAL A 100 4.42 1.62 -6.36
C VAL A 100 5.29 2.47 -7.29
N VAL A 101 6.55 2.66 -6.89
CA VAL A 101 7.57 3.43 -7.63
C VAL A 101 8.73 2.57 -8.12
N SER A 102 8.76 1.28 -7.75
CA SER A 102 9.80 0.33 -8.18
C SER A 102 9.21 -1.07 -8.31
N ASN A 103 9.64 -1.80 -9.36
CA ASN A 103 9.27 -3.18 -9.66
C ASN A 103 7.76 -3.42 -9.81
N ILE A 104 7.03 -2.50 -10.46
CA ILE A 104 5.57 -2.63 -10.63
C ILE A 104 5.15 -3.89 -11.40
N ASP A 105 5.98 -4.36 -12.34
CA ASP A 105 5.69 -5.56 -13.12
C ASP A 105 5.74 -6.84 -12.26
N LEU A 106 6.38 -6.79 -11.08
CA LEU A 106 6.36 -7.91 -10.14
C LEU A 106 4.93 -8.27 -9.73
N LEU A 107 4.02 -7.29 -9.67
CA LEU A 107 2.63 -7.46 -9.24
C LEU A 107 1.89 -8.54 -10.04
N ASP A 108 2.27 -8.78 -11.29
CA ASP A 108 1.62 -9.77 -12.16
C ASP A 108 1.96 -11.21 -11.77
N SER A 109 3.10 -11.41 -11.11
CA SER A 109 3.62 -12.74 -10.77
C SER A 109 3.49 -13.11 -9.28
N ILE A 110 3.10 -12.17 -8.42
CA ILE A 110 2.96 -12.41 -6.98
C ILE A 110 1.89 -13.48 -6.71
N LYS A 111 2.32 -14.55 -6.06
CA LYS A 111 1.45 -15.63 -5.55
C LYS A 111 1.18 -15.44 -4.05
N PRO A 112 0.00 -15.81 -3.53
CA PRO A 112 -0.30 -15.74 -2.10
C PRO A 112 0.79 -16.35 -1.22
N GLY A 113 1.03 -15.75 -0.06
CA GLY A 113 2.09 -16.15 0.85
C GLY A 113 2.21 -15.17 2.01
N ILE A 114 3.43 -15.01 2.52
CA ILE A 114 3.75 -13.98 3.52
C ILE A 114 4.31 -12.75 2.80
N VAL A 115 3.89 -11.57 3.24
CA VAL A 115 4.51 -10.29 2.89
C VAL A 115 5.10 -9.65 4.14
N THR A 116 6.31 -9.13 4.02
CA THR A 116 6.93 -8.29 5.05
C THR A 116 6.93 -6.85 4.60
N ILE A 117 6.37 -5.96 5.42
CA ILE A 117 6.27 -4.53 5.16
C ILE A 117 7.24 -3.78 6.07
N ILE A 118 8.12 -2.96 5.50
CA ILE A 118 9.20 -2.27 6.22
C ILE A 118 9.20 -0.78 5.84
N PRO A 119 9.34 0.17 6.79
CA PRO A 119 9.42 1.58 6.45
C PRO A 119 10.82 1.90 5.90
N VAL A 120 10.90 2.72 4.86
CA VAL A 120 12.15 3.22 4.29
C VAL A 120 12.05 4.71 4.00
N ASN A 121 13.18 5.40 4.05
CA ASN A 121 13.29 6.78 3.57
C ASN A 121 13.84 6.74 2.14
N ILE A 122 13.17 7.43 1.22
CA ILE A 122 13.67 7.64 -0.14
C ILE A 122 14.08 9.10 -0.30
N GLU A 123 15.30 9.31 -0.78
CA GLU A 123 15.79 10.62 -1.15
C GLU A 123 15.24 11.00 -2.52
N GLY A 124 14.39 12.02 -2.57
CA GLY A 124 13.98 12.62 -3.83
C GLY A 124 15.00 13.66 -4.27
N LYS A 125 15.59 13.50 -5.47
CA LYS A 125 16.18 14.64 -6.19
C LYS A 125 15.02 15.46 -6.75
N ALA A 126 14.85 16.69 -6.26
CA ALA A 126 13.97 17.66 -6.92
C ALA A 126 14.49 17.87 -8.36
N SER A 127 13.64 17.59 -9.35
CA SER A 127 13.86 17.96 -10.74
C SER A 127 13.37 19.39 -10.95
#